data_AF-A0A0K2RQL7-F1
#
_entry.id   AF-A0A0K2RQL7-F1
#
_cell.length_a   1.000
_cell.length_b   1.000
_cell.length_c   1.000
_cell.angle_alpha   90.00
_cell.angle_beta   90.00
_cell.angle_gamma   90.00
#
_symmetry.space_group_name_H-M   'P 1'
#
loop_
_entity.id
_entity.type
_entity.pdbx_description
1 polymer ?
#
loop_
_entity_poly.entity_id
_entity_poly.type
_entity_poly.pdbx_seq_one_letter_code
_entity_poly.pdbx_strand_id
1 'polypeptide(L)'
;MSLQMPDQTKPAFQLTSSFIPQVVNGAARNILYGFLAADSDAGSQKGVKADTYGQLRLLQLPTDTQVPGPGQAQNKFNSDPEVSRELNLLRQGASDVLNGNLLTLPVGGGLLYVQPVYLKSTGETSYPTLQRVLVAFGDKVGFAPTLDGALKILFGGDSGASAGDSANNGQTTTPPGTTTPPATADAQAQLKAALDQANKAIQDGQAALAKGDFAGYGAQQSLLSAAIQKALDAESRLGATPAPSATASPSASPSASPSPSPSPSK
;
A
#
# COMPACT_ATOMS: atom_id res chain seq x y z
N MET A 1 14.71 15.84 -0.19
CA MET A 1 13.31 15.49 -0.56
C MET A 1 12.67 16.71 -1.20
N SER A 2 11.72 16.56 -2.14
CA SER A 2 10.96 17.72 -2.64
C SER A 2 9.90 18.12 -1.61
N LEU A 3 9.95 19.37 -1.14
CA LEU A 3 9.04 19.91 -0.11
C LEU A 3 8.67 21.35 -0.46
N GLN A 4 7.47 21.77 -0.07
CA GLN A 4 7.01 23.15 -0.13
C GLN A 4 6.78 23.65 1.30
N MET A 5 7.54 24.66 1.72
CA MET A 5 7.35 25.35 2.99
C MET A 5 6.14 26.31 2.92
N PRO A 6 5.53 26.70 4.05
CA PRO A 6 4.35 27.57 4.06
C PRO A 6 4.50 28.88 3.26
N ASP A 7 5.67 29.50 3.30
CA ASP A 7 5.96 30.76 2.58
C ASP A 7 6.45 30.55 1.13
N GLN A 8 6.50 29.30 0.65
CA GLN A 8 6.90 28.98 -0.72
C GLN A 8 5.69 28.76 -1.63
N THR A 9 5.76 29.29 -2.85
CA THR A 9 4.74 29.11 -3.88
C THR A 9 4.99 27.91 -4.79
N LYS A 10 6.18 27.28 -4.71
CA LYS A 10 6.58 26.10 -5.48
C LYS A 10 7.35 25.10 -4.61
N PRO A 11 7.21 23.78 -4.83
CA PRO A 11 8.07 22.77 -4.20
C PRO A 11 9.51 22.91 -4.67
N ALA A 12 10.46 22.69 -3.77
CA ALA A 12 11.89 22.68 -4.07
C ALA A 12 12.58 21.50 -3.38
N PHE A 13 13.72 21.05 -3.92
CA PHE A 13 14.50 20.01 -3.25
C PHE A 13 15.18 20.57 -2.00
N GLN A 14 14.80 20.04 -0.84
CA GLN A 14 15.25 20.54 0.46
C GLN A 14 15.84 19.42 1.32
N LEU A 15 16.87 19.79 2.10
CA LEU A 15 17.40 19.03 3.23
C LEU A 15 16.71 19.53 4.50
N THR A 16 16.14 18.64 5.30
CA THR A 16 15.29 19.02 6.44
C THR A 16 15.79 18.39 7.73
N SER A 17 15.73 19.15 8.83
CA SER A 17 16.03 18.66 10.18
C SER A 17 15.04 19.22 11.20
N SER A 18 14.60 18.38 12.12
CA SER A 18 13.69 18.72 13.20
C SER A 18 14.49 19.24 14.41
N PHE A 19 14.21 20.45 14.90
CA PHE A 19 14.89 21.02 16.05
C PHE A 19 14.08 20.79 17.34
N ILE A 20 14.67 20.01 18.25
CA ILE A 20 14.18 19.75 19.60
C ILE A 20 15.21 20.38 20.56
N PRO A 21 14.87 21.39 21.36
CA PRO A 21 15.81 22.00 22.28
C PRO A 21 16.24 20.98 23.36
N GLN A 22 17.52 21.02 23.70
CA GLN A 22 18.10 20.16 24.72
C GLN A 22 17.48 20.40 26.10
N VAL A 23 17.42 19.29 26.84
CA VAL A 23 16.89 19.15 28.20
C VAL A 23 17.32 20.31 29.11
N VAL A 24 16.35 21.05 29.64
CA VAL A 24 16.59 22.02 30.72
C VAL A 24 16.00 21.41 31.99
N ASN A 25 16.83 21.15 33.01
CA ASN A 25 16.43 20.62 34.33
C ASN A 25 15.74 19.24 34.34
N GLY A 26 16.27 18.26 33.61
CA GLY A 26 15.90 16.84 33.76
C GLY A 26 14.54 16.42 33.20
N ALA A 27 13.69 17.36 32.75
CA ALA A 27 12.42 17.07 32.08
C ALA A 27 12.54 17.40 30.59
N ALA A 28 12.91 16.41 29.77
CA ALA A 28 12.92 16.54 28.32
C ALA A 28 11.47 16.63 27.81
N ARG A 29 10.96 17.85 27.62
CA ARG A 29 9.71 18.05 26.88
C ARG A 29 10.00 17.78 25.41
N ASN A 30 9.62 16.60 24.94
CA ASN A 30 9.85 16.13 23.57
C ASN A 30 8.92 16.82 22.55
N ILE A 31 8.86 18.16 22.60
CA ILE A 31 8.00 19.03 21.80
C ILE A 31 8.89 19.65 20.71
N LEU A 32 8.40 19.71 19.47
CA LEU A 32 9.15 20.33 18.37
C LEU A 32 9.03 21.86 18.45
N TYR A 33 10.16 22.57 18.49
CA TYR A 33 10.17 24.05 18.52
C TYR A 33 10.46 24.67 17.16
N GLY A 34 11.10 23.92 16.26
CA GLY A 34 11.30 24.40 14.90
C GLY A 34 11.62 23.32 13.89
N PHE A 35 11.36 23.64 12.63
CA PHE A 35 11.68 22.82 11.47
C PHE A 35 12.66 23.60 10.58
N LEU A 36 13.89 23.10 10.48
CA LEU A 36 14.94 23.72 9.67
C LEU A 36 14.96 23.06 8.29
N ALA A 37 14.89 23.85 7.24
CA ALA A 37 15.05 23.41 5.86
C ALA A 37 16.18 24.19 5.18
N ALA A 38 17.00 23.50 4.39
CA ALA A 38 18.02 24.08 3.53
C ALA A 38 17.62 23.85 2.07
N ASP A 39 17.45 24.94 1.32
CA ASP A 39 17.12 24.87 -0.10
C ASP A 39 18.35 24.42 -0.91
N SER A 40 18.17 23.34 -1.67
CA SER A 40 19.20 22.71 -2.48
C SER A 40 18.80 22.65 -3.96
N ASP A 41 17.75 23.38 -4.36
CA ASP A 41 17.33 23.48 -5.76
C ASP A 41 18.09 24.63 -6.45
N ALA A 42 19.00 24.27 -7.35
CA ALA A 42 19.81 25.24 -8.08
C ALA A 42 19.01 26.00 -9.16
N GLY A 43 17.74 25.65 -9.39
CA GLY A 43 16.91 26.24 -10.42
C GLY A 43 17.03 25.55 -11.78
N SER A 44 16.15 25.94 -12.70
CA SER A 44 15.95 25.25 -13.99
C SER A 44 16.79 25.83 -15.14
N GLN A 45 17.54 26.91 -14.90
CA GLN A 45 18.34 27.59 -15.91
C GLN A 45 19.80 27.14 -15.84
N LYS A 46 20.31 26.61 -16.95
CA LYS A 46 21.71 26.16 -17.05
C LYS A 46 22.66 27.33 -16.75
N GLY A 47 23.50 27.17 -15.73
CA GLY A 47 24.52 28.14 -15.36
C GLY A 47 24.02 29.30 -14.48
N VAL A 48 22.73 29.34 -14.14
CA VAL A 48 22.15 30.35 -13.25
C VAL A 48 21.63 29.64 -12.01
N LYS A 49 22.18 30.00 -10.84
CA LYS A 49 21.69 29.49 -9.56
C LYS A 49 20.42 30.25 -9.17
N ALA A 50 19.40 29.54 -8.70
CA ALA A 50 18.24 30.16 -8.09
C ALA A 50 18.66 31.00 -6.87
N ASP A 51 18.02 32.15 -6.67
CA ASP A 51 18.33 33.07 -5.55
C ASP A 51 18.13 32.41 -4.18
N THR A 52 17.28 31.37 -4.12
CA THR A 52 17.00 30.63 -2.90
C THR A 52 18.00 29.50 -2.63
N TYR A 53 18.86 29.16 -3.59
CA TYR A 53 19.81 28.05 -3.46
C TYR A 53 20.80 28.28 -2.32
N GLY A 54 20.90 27.31 -1.40
CA GLY A 54 21.75 27.37 -0.22
C GLY A 54 21.19 28.15 0.97
N GLN A 55 19.96 28.70 0.87
CA GLN A 55 19.34 29.41 1.98
C GLN A 55 18.81 28.45 3.06
N LEU A 56 19.10 28.78 4.31
CA LEU A 56 18.55 28.11 5.48
C LEU A 56 17.27 28.81 5.94
N ARG A 57 16.22 28.04 6.23
CA ARG A 57 14.92 28.52 6.68
C ARG A 57 14.51 27.78 7.94
N LEU A 58 14.26 28.52 9.01
CA LEU A 58 13.75 27.97 10.26
C LEU A 58 12.27 28.33 10.40
N LEU A 59 11.41 27.32 10.31
CA LEU A 59 10.01 27.47 10.67
C LEU A 59 9.88 27.28 12.18
N GLN A 60 9.62 28.37 12.90
CA GLN A 60 9.32 28.32 14.32
C GLN A 60 7.85 27.94 14.52
N LEU A 61 7.61 26.92 15.34
CA LEU A 61 6.25 26.47 15.64
C LEU A 61 5.66 27.31 16.78
N PRO A 62 4.35 27.60 16.76
CA PRO A 62 3.69 28.31 17.86
C PRO A 62 3.82 27.51 19.16
N THR A 63 4.24 28.17 20.25
CA THR A 63 4.42 27.55 21.56
C THR A 63 3.11 27.14 22.23
N ASP A 64 1.99 27.69 21.77
CA ASP A 64 0.65 27.44 22.31
C ASP A 64 0.03 26.13 21.77
N THR A 65 0.52 25.64 20.62
CA THR A 65 0.08 24.37 20.03
C THR A 65 1.05 23.25 20.39
N GLN A 66 0.57 22.25 21.11
CA GLN A 66 1.35 21.08 21.50
C GLN A 66 1.51 20.13 20.31
N VAL A 67 2.42 20.44 19.40
CA VAL A 67 2.72 19.60 18.24
C VAL A 67 3.61 18.43 18.69
N PRO A 68 3.19 17.17 18.52
CA PRO A 68 3.96 16.01 18.97
C PRO A 68 5.29 15.95 18.22
N GLY A 69 6.41 15.71 18.91
CA GLY A 69 7.69 15.51 18.22
C GLY A 69 7.74 14.18 17.43
N PRO A 70 8.72 13.99 16.51
CA PRO A 70 8.84 12.76 15.72
C PRO A 70 8.88 11.48 16.55
N GLY A 71 9.58 11.49 17.69
CA GLY A 71 9.60 10.33 18.61
C GLY A 71 8.24 10.02 19.24
N GLN A 72 7.42 11.04 19.51
CA GLN A 72 6.05 10.84 19.99
C GLN A 72 5.15 10.28 18.88
N ALA A 73 5.27 10.80 17.65
CA ALA A 73 4.55 10.27 16.50
C ALA A 73 4.91 8.80 16.22
N GLN A 74 6.20 8.44 16.29
CA GLN A 74 6.63 7.05 16.15
C GLN A 74 6.04 6.15 17.24
N ASN A 75 6.02 6.61 18.49
CA ASN A 75 5.41 5.85 19.59
C ASN A 75 3.90 5.70 19.41
N LYS A 76 3.21 6.72 18.88
CA LYS A 76 1.79 6.63 18.53
C LYS A 76 1.56 5.55 17.48
N PHE A 77 2.33 5.52 16.39
CA PHE A 77 2.23 4.45 15.39
C PHE A 77 2.46 3.06 15.97
N ASN A 78 3.47 2.90 16.84
CA ASN A 78 3.79 1.62 17.45
C ASN A 78 2.75 1.14 18.47
N SER A 79 2.03 2.07 19.11
CA SER A 79 1.04 1.77 20.16
C SER A 79 -0.38 1.68 19.61
N ASP A 80 -0.59 2.04 18.34
CA ASP A 80 -1.88 1.98 17.69
C ASP A 80 -2.31 0.50 17.49
N PRO A 81 -3.50 0.10 17.98
CA PRO A 81 -3.94 -1.28 17.95
C PRO A 81 -4.27 -1.77 16.54
N GLU A 82 -4.78 -0.91 15.65
CA GLU A 82 -5.10 -1.28 14.27
C GLU A 82 -3.82 -1.50 13.46
N VAL A 83 -2.88 -0.56 13.56
CA VAL A 83 -1.54 -0.69 12.96
C VAL A 83 -0.86 -1.95 13.47
N SER A 84 -0.86 -2.19 14.78
CA SER A 84 -0.20 -3.35 15.39
C SER A 84 -0.80 -4.68 14.92
N ARG A 85 -2.13 -4.77 14.83
CA ARG A 85 -2.83 -5.96 14.36
C ARG A 85 -2.47 -6.28 12.92
N GLU A 86 -2.47 -5.27 12.06
CA GLU A 86 -2.25 -5.46 10.63
C GLU A 86 -0.78 -5.73 10.31
N LEU A 87 0.17 -5.05 10.96
CA LEU A 87 1.59 -5.37 10.85
C LEU A 87 1.88 -6.80 11.35
N ASN A 88 1.19 -7.26 12.40
CA ASN A 88 1.32 -8.66 12.85
C ASN A 88 0.78 -9.65 11.82
N LEU A 89 -0.32 -9.34 11.13
CA LEU A 89 -0.84 -10.18 10.05
C LEU A 89 0.17 -10.28 8.89
N LEU A 90 0.77 -9.15 8.52
CA LEU A 90 1.79 -9.08 7.47
C LEU A 90 3.05 -9.92 7.81
N ARG A 91 3.42 -10.03 9.09
CA ARG A 91 4.56 -10.87 9.54
C ARG A 91 4.30 -12.37 9.42
N GLN A 92 3.04 -12.82 9.46
CA GLN A 92 2.72 -14.26 9.47
C GLN A 92 3.05 -14.97 8.14
N GLY A 93 3.18 -14.23 7.04
CA GLY A 93 3.46 -14.77 5.71
C GLY A 93 4.95 -14.97 5.38
N ALA A 94 5.81 -15.32 6.34
CA ALA A 94 7.26 -15.46 6.16
C ALA A 94 7.94 -14.21 5.55
N SER A 95 7.56 -13.03 6.04
CA SER A 95 8.08 -11.74 5.59
C SER A 95 8.56 -10.89 6.77
N ASP A 96 9.73 -10.28 6.62
CA ASP A 96 10.24 -9.26 7.53
C ASP A 96 9.51 -7.94 7.24
N VAL A 97 8.90 -7.37 8.28
CA VAL A 97 8.32 -6.01 8.24
C VAL A 97 9.42 -5.00 8.52
N LEU A 98 9.67 -4.13 7.55
CA LEU A 98 10.67 -3.07 7.60
C LEU A 98 9.98 -1.72 7.66
N ASN A 99 10.07 -1.04 8.78
CA ASN A 99 9.64 0.35 8.91
C ASN A 99 10.63 1.27 8.19
N GLY A 100 10.14 2.07 7.26
CA GLY A 100 10.93 3.08 6.56
C GLY A 100 11.17 4.34 7.40
N ASN A 101 11.81 5.32 6.76
CA ASN A 101 12.10 6.59 7.41
C ASN A 101 10.83 7.38 7.75
N LEU A 102 10.78 7.97 8.93
CA LEU A 102 9.71 8.88 9.34
C LEU A 102 9.94 10.26 8.72
N LEU A 103 9.05 10.68 7.83
CA LEU A 103 9.05 11.99 7.21
C LEU A 103 8.16 12.93 8.02
N THR A 104 8.68 14.12 8.34
CA THR A 104 7.94 15.17 9.06
C THR A 104 7.75 16.34 8.10
N LEU A 105 6.50 16.75 7.87
CA LEU A 105 6.12 17.72 6.85
C LEU A 105 5.24 18.81 7.46
N PRO A 106 5.57 20.11 7.33
CA PRO A 106 4.71 21.18 7.78
C PRO A 106 3.51 21.35 6.85
N VAL A 107 2.29 21.18 7.37
CA VAL A 107 1.04 21.36 6.61
C VAL A 107 -0.04 21.99 7.50
N GLY A 108 -0.84 22.92 6.94
CA GLY A 108 -2.06 23.41 7.59
C GLY A 108 -1.89 23.95 9.03
N GLY A 109 -0.73 24.50 9.38
CA GLY A 109 -0.45 25.01 10.75
C GLY A 109 0.01 23.95 11.75
N GLY A 110 0.23 22.71 11.32
CA GLY A 110 0.77 21.61 12.13
C GLY A 110 1.82 20.80 11.38
N LEU A 111 2.11 19.60 11.89
CA LEU A 111 3.05 18.66 11.28
C LEU A 111 2.33 17.36 10.90
N LEU A 112 2.54 16.95 9.65
CA LEU A 112 2.15 15.67 9.12
C LEU A 112 3.34 14.71 9.19
N TYR A 113 3.10 13.55 9.78
CA TYR A 113 4.08 12.47 9.90
C TYR A 113 3.72 11.38 8.90
N VAL A 114 4.67 10.97 8.07
CA VAL A 114 4.47 9.91 7.07
C VAL A 114 5.57 8.87 7.23
N GLN A 115 5.19 7.61 7.41
CA GLN A 115 6.13 6.49 7.50
C GLN A 115 5.70 5.36 6.54
N PRO A 116 6.50 5.04 5.52
CA PRO A 116 6.27 3.87 4.69
C PRO A 116 6.66 2.59 5.44
N VAL A 117 5.94 1.50 5.18
CA VAL A 117 6.25 0.16 5.69
C VAL A 117 6.40 -0.80 4.52
N TYR A 118 7.53 -1.49 4.53
CA TYR A 118 7.91 -2.44 3.50
C TYR A 118 7.86 -3.86 4.04
N LEU A 119 7.57 -4.82 3.16
CA LEU A 119 7.78 -6.24 3.44
C LEU A 119 8.91 -6.77 2.57
N LYS A 120 9.75 -7.59 3.18
CA LYS A 120 10.80 -8.34 2.50
C LYS A 120 10.61 -9.82 2.82
N SER A 121 10.56 -10.66 1.80
CA SER A 121 10.57 -12.12 2.02
C SER A 121 11.89 -12.55 2.70
N THR A 122 11.85 -13.62 3.49
CA THR A 122 13.03 -14.15 4.20
C THR A 122 14.01 -14.91 3.30
N GLY A 123 13.77 -14.98 1.98
CA GLY A 123 14.67 -15.61 1.00
C GLY A 123 15.90 -14.74 0.66
N GLU A 124 17.01 -15.38 0.26
CA GLU A 124 18.32 -14.74 0.01
C GLU A 124 18.31 -13.59 -1.03
N THR A 125 17.37 -13.57 -1.97
CA THR A 125 17.26 -12.56 -3.04
C THR A 125 15.93 -11.81 -3.01
N SER A 126 15.57 -11.28 -1.85
CA SER A 126 14.29 -10.58 -1.65
C SER A 126 14.45 -9.06 -1.59
N TYR A 127 13.68 -8.34 -2.40
CA TYR A 127 13.62 -6.88 -2.38
C TYR A 127 12.47 -6.39 -1.48
N PRO A 128 12.68 -5.34 -0.67
CA PRO A 128 11.60 -4.72 0.09
C PRO A 128 10.55 -4.10 -0.84
N THR A 129 9.30 -4.47 -0.65
CA THR A 129 8.15 -3.91 -1.40
C THR A 129 7.31 -3.05 -0.47
N LEU A 130 6.86 -1.88 -0.94
CA LEU A 130 5.98 -1.03 -0.14
C LEU A 130 4.64 -1.74 0.04
N GLN A 131 4.23 -1.93 1.28
CA GLN A 131 2.95 -2.56 1.60
C GLN A 131 1.96 -1.57 2.16
N ARG A 132 2.44 -0.63 2.97
CA ARG A 132 1.60 0.31 3.71
C ARG A 132 2.26 1.66 3.91
N VAL A 133 1.43 2.66 4.15
CA VAL A 133 1.81 4.01 4.52
C VAL A 133 1.05 4.38 5.79
N LEU A 134 1.79 4.74 6.84
CA LEU A 134 1.25 5.30 8.07
C LEU A 134 1.31 6.81 7.98
N VAL A 135 0.23 7.47 8.36
CA VAL A 135 0.15 8.92 8.39
C VAL A 135 -0.42 9.37 9.73
N ALA A 136 0.16 10.40 10.34
CA ALA A 136 -0.41 11.03 11.53
C ALA A 136 -0.44 12.55 11.43
N PHE A 137 -1.50 13.15 11.93
CA PHE A 137 -1.66 14.60 12.09
C PHE A 137 -2.39 14.88 13.40
N GLY A 138 -1.70 15.54 14.34
CA GLY A 138 -2.20 15.74 15.70
C GLY A 138 -2.41 14.42 16.45
N ASP A 139 -3.68 14.11 16.75
CA ASP A 139 -4.09 12.89 17.47
C ASP A 139 -4.68 11.80 16.58
N LYS A 140 -4.82 12.07 15.28
CA LYS A 140 -5.36 11.11 14.33
C LYS A 140 -4.23 10.33 13.67
N VAL A 141 -4.50 9.06 13.40
CA VAL A 141 -3.64 8.15 12.64
C VAL A 141 -4.46 7.59 11.48
N GLY A 142 -3.89 7.60 10.29
CA GLY A 142 -4.43 6.98 9.09
C GLY A 142 -3.46 5.94 8.58
N PHE A 143 -3.99 4.82 8.09
CA PHE A 143 -3.19 3.70 7.64
C PHE A 143 -3.82 3.03 6.43
N ALA A 144 -3.09 2.97 5.32
CA ALA A 144 -3.58 2.35 4.09
C ALA A 144 -2.41 1.86 3.22
N PRO A 145 -2.70 1.09 2.15
CA PRO A 145 -1.67 0.71 1.17
C PRO A 145 -1.08 1.89 0.39
N THR A 146 -1.83 3.00 0.32
CA THR A 146 -1.44 4.26 -0.35
C THR A 146 -1.38 5.40 0.65
N LEU A 147 -0.55 6.39 0.34
CA LEU A 147 -0.56 7.69 1.01
C LEU A 147 -1.93 8.37 0.85
N ASP A 148 -2.48 8.37 -0.36
CA ASP A 148 -3.81 8.93 -0.63
C ASP A 148 -4.90 8.30 0.25
N GLY A 149 -4.91 6.97 0.34
CA GLY A 149 -5.85 6.24 1.19
C GLY A 149 -5.64 6.53 2.68
N ALA A 150 -4.39 6.62 3.13
CA ALA A 150 -4.06 6.90 4.52
C ALA A 150 -4.48 8.32 4.91
N LEU A 151 -4.30 9.29 4.00
CA LEU A 151 -4.78 10.66 4.16
C LEU A 151 -6.31 10.73 4.21
N LYS A 152 -7.00 9.93 3.37
CA LYS A 152 -8.46 9.88 3.35
C LYS A 152 -9.03 9.40 4.69
N ILE A 153 -8.40 8.37 5.27
CA ILE A 153 -8.75 7.84 6.60
C ILE A 153 -8.48 8.91 7.66
N LEU A 154 -7.30 9.55 7.61
CA LEU A 154 -6.89 10.56 8.58
C LEU A 154 -7.85 11.75 8.66
N PHE A 155 -8.30 12.24 7.50
CA PHE A 155 -9.20 13.39 7.41
C PHE A 155 -10.69 13.02 7.37
N GLY A 156 -11.02 11.72 7.31
CA GLY A 156 -12.40 11.23 7.32
C GLY A 156 -13.19 11.55 6.04
N GLY A 157 -12.52 11.70 4.90
CA GLY A 157 -13.14 12.20 3.66
C GLY A 157 -12.10 12.58 2.61
N ASP A 158 -12.47 13.42 1.64
CA ASP A 158 -11.49 13.99 0.70
C ASP A 158 -10.45 14.80 1.45
N SER A 159 -9.20 14.32 1.42
CA SER A 159 -8.04 14.91 2.08
C SER A 159 -7.69 16.31 1.57
N GLY A 160 -8.32 16.77 0.48
CA GLY A 160 -7.97 18.00 -0.26
C GLY A 160 -6.57 17.95 -0.90
N ALA A 161 -5.84 16.85 -0.74
CA ALA A 161 -4.49 16.63 -1.21
C ALA A 161 -4.49 15.51 -2.24
N SER A 162 -3.95 15.77 -3.43
CA SER A 162 -3.68 14.76 -4.44
C SER A 162 -2.27 14.22 -4.23
N ALA A 163 -2.14 13.06 -3.60
CA ALA A 163 -0.84 12.43 -3.33
C ALA A 163 -0.23 11.72 -4.56
N GLY A 164 -1.01 11.59 -5.65
CA GLY A 164 -0.52 11.08 -6.94
C GLY A 164 -0.29 9.56 -6.98
N ASP A 165 -0.60 8.84 -5.90
CA ASP A 165 -0.42 7.40 -5.76
C ASP A 165 -1.75 6.64 -5.69
N SER A 166 -2.89 7.29 -5.92
CA SER A 166 -4.23 6.67 -5.90
C SER A 166 -4.39 5.51 -6.90
N ALA A 167 -3.56 5.44 -7.96
CA ALA A 167 -3.55 4.35 -8.93
C ALA A 167 -2.72 3.13 -8.46
N ASN A 168 -1.85 3.30 -7.44
CA ASN A 168 -1.06 2.21 -6.87
C ASN A 168 -1.90 1.52 -5.79
N ASN A 169 -2.74 0.54 -6.13
CA ASN A 169 -3.60 -0.16 -5.16
C ASN A 169 -2.86 -1.06 -4.14
N GLY A 170 -1.68 -0.66 -3.64
CA GLY A 170 -0.87 -1.50 -2.76
C GLY A 170 -0.55 -2.85 -3.40
N GLN A 171 -0.45 -2.88 -4.73
CA GLN A 171 -0.23 -4.10 -5.47
C GLN A 171 1.14 -4.62 -5.08
N THR A 172 1.14 -5.58 -4.14
CA THR A 172 2.24 -6.51 -3.93
C THR A 172 2.69 -6.96 -5.30
N THR A 173 3.88 -6.55 -5.75
CA THR A 173 4.54 -7.27 -6.80
C THR A 173 4.78 -8.66 -6.25
N THR A 174 3.96 -9.61 -6.68
CA THR A 174 4.17 -11.03 -6.43
C THR A 174 5.65 -11.33 -6.70
N PRO A 175 6.36 -12.02 -5.79
CA PRO A 175 7.74 -12.39 -6.01
C PRO A 175 7.89 -13.08 -7.38
N PRO A 176 8.84 -12.69 -8.24
CA PRO A 176 9.10 -13.42 -9.46
C PRO A 176 9.71 -14.77 -9.09
N GLY A 177 8.90 -15.80 -8.97
CA GLY A 177 9.40 -17.11 -8.55
C GLY A 177 8.38 -18.24 -8.34
N THR A 178 7.07 -17.96 -8.31
CA THR A 178 6.07 -19.04 -8.29
C THR A 178 5.26 -19.00 -9.57
N THR A 179 5.50 -19.98 -10.45
CA THR A 179 4.56 -20.36 -11.50
C THR A 179 3.20 -20.57 -10.85
N THR A 180 2.38 -19.53 -10.92
CA THR A 180 0.99 -19.57 -10.48
C THR A 180 0.34 -20.68 -11.30
N PRO A 181 -0.20 -21.74 -10.67
CA PRO A 181 -0.97 -22.73 -11.41
C PRO A 181 -2.07 -21.97 -12.17
N PRO A 182 -2.29 -22.24 -13.47
CA PRO A 182 -3.23 -21.49 -14.30
C PRO A 182 -4.60 -21.25 -13.62
N ALA A 183 -5.04 -22.22 -12.81
CA ALA A 183 -6.25 -22.17 -11.99
C ALA A 183 -6.42 -20.93 -11.08
N THR A 184 -5.34 -20.32 -10.57
CA THR A 184 -5.44 -19.20 -9.62
C THR A 184 -5.62 -17.85 -10.33
N ALA A 185 -4.97 -17.69 -11.49
CA ALA A 185 -5.17 -16.52 -12.36
C ALA A 185 -6.58 -16.52 -12.96
N ASP A 186 -7.08 -17.70 -13.33
CA ASP A 186 -8.45 -17.90 -13.81
C ASP A 186 -9.48 -17.55 -12.72
N ALA A 187 -9.26 -17.99 -11.47
CA ALA A 187 -10.18 -17.69 -10.36
C ALA A 187 -10.26 -16.18 -10.06
N GLN A 188 -9.15 -15.46 -10.14
CA GLN A 188 -9.13 -14.02 -9.90
C GLN A 188 -9.79 -13.22 -11.05
N ALA A 189 -9.63 -13.66 -12.30
CA ALA A 189 -10.34 -13.09 -13.44
C ALA A 189 -11.86 -13.36 -13.34
N GLN A 190 -12.25 -14.55 -12.89
CA GLN A 190 -13.65 -14.93 -12.67
C GLN A 190 -14.30 -14.12 -11.54
N LEU A 191 -13.57 -13.86 -10.45
CA LEU A 191 -14.04 -13.00 -9.36
C LEU A 191 -14.32 -11.58 -9.86
N LYS A 192 -13.39 -10.98 -10.59
CA LYS A 192 -13.59 -9.63 -11.16
C LYS A 192 -14.78 -9.56 -12.12
N ALA A 193 -14.89 -10.54 -13.02
CA ALA A 193 -16.01 -10.61 -13.96
C ALA A 193 -17.37 -10.75 -13.25
N ALA A 194 -17.41 -11.52 -12.15
CA ALA A 194 -18.61 -11.67 -11.33
C ALA A 194 -19.01 -10.36 -10.61
N LEU A 195 -18.04 -9.63 -10.07
CA LEU A 195 -18.29 -8.31 -9.45
C LEU A 195 -18.79 -7.28 -10.48
N ASP A 196 -18.21 -7.25 -11.68
CA ASP A 196 -18.65 -6.36 -12.76
C ASP A 196 -20.08 -6.71 -13.22
N GLN A 197 -20.42 -8.00 -13.31
CA GLN A 197 -21.78 -8.46 -13.60
C GLN A 197 -22.79 -8.09 -12.49
N ALA A 198 -22.40 -8.20 -11.23
CA ALA A 198 -23.23 -7.80 -10.10
C ALA A 198 -23.55 -6.30 -10.12
N ASN A 199 -22.54 -5.45 -10.33
CA ASN A 199 -22.74 -4.00 -10.44
C ASN A 199 -23.66 -3.63 -11.61
N LYS A 200 -23.50 -4.29 -12.76
CA LYS A 200 -24.36 -4.06 -13.91
C LYS A 200 -25.82 -4.46 -13.64
N ALA A 201 -26.04 -5.62 -13.01
CA ALA A 201 -27.38 -6.08 -12.66
C ALA A 201 -28.09 -5.14 -11.68
N ILE A 202 -27.36 -4.54 -10.72
CA ILE A 202 -27.91 -3.54 -9.80
C ILE A 202 -28.37 -2.29 -10.55
N GLN A 203 -27.56 -1.76 -11.47
CA GLN A 203 -27.89 -0.56 -12.24
C GLN A 203 -29.06 -0.80 -13.21
N ASP A 204 -29.03 -1.92 -13.94
CA ASP A 204 -30.08 -2.29 -14.89
C ASP A 204 -31.40 -2.59 -14.15
N GLY A 205 -31.34 -3.16 -12.94
CA GLY A 205 -32.48 -3.37 -12.07
C GLY A 205 -33.09 -2.05 -11.60
N GLN A 206 -32.28 -1.12 -11.11
CA GLN A 206 -32.75 0.22 -10.71
C GLN A 206 -33.39 0.98 -11.88
N ALA A 207 -32.83 0.86 -13.09
CA ALA A 207 -33.40 1.45 -14.30
C ALA A 207 -34.74 0.81 -14.70
N ALA A 208 -34.90 -0.51 -14.53
CA ALA A 208 -36.17 -1.20 -14.75
C ALA A 208 -37.24 -0.77 -13.73
N LEU A 209 -36.86 -0.62 -12.45
CA LEU A 209 -37.74 -0.17 -11.37
C LEU A 209 -38.20 1.27 -11.58
N ALA A 210 -37.31 2.16 -12.05
CA ALA A 210 -37.66 3.53 -12.44
C ALA A 210 -38.65 3.61 -13.62
N LYS A 211 -38.68 2.59 -14.49
CA LYS A 211 -39.60 2.48 -15.63
C LYS A 211 -40.88 1.69 -15.30
N GLY A 212 -41.05 1.24 -14.05
CA GLY A 212 -42.17 0.40 -13.64
C GLY A 212 -42.13 -1.03 -14.22
N ASP A 213 -40.98 -1.47 -14.73
CA ASP A 213 -40.79 -2.80 -15.29
C ASP A 213 -40.34 -3.80 -14.20
N PHE A 214 -41.33 -4.32 -13.48
CA PHE A 214 -41.11 -5.30 -12.41
C PHE A 214 -40.59 -6.65 -12.92
N ALA A 215 -40.91 -7.02 -14.17
CA ALA A 215 -40.39 -8.25 -14.78
C ALA A 215 -38.91 -8.12 -15.12
N GLY A 216 -38.51 -6.97 -15.69
CA GLY A 216 -37.12 -6.61 -15.92
C GLY A 216 -36.33 -6.55 -14.62
N TYR A 217 -36.89 -5.96 -13.56
CA TYR A 217 -36.27 -5.95 -12.24
C TYR A 217 -36.03 -7.37 -11.68
N GLY A 218 -37.03 -8.26 -11.76
CA GLY A 218 -36.90 -9.65 -11.32
C GLY A 218 -35.80 -10.42 -12.07
N ALA A 219 -35.68 -10.19 -13.37
CA ALA A 219 -34.61 -10.77 -14.18
C ALA A 219 -33.22 -10.30 -13.73
N GLN A 220 -33.07 -9.00 -13.42
CA GLN A 220 -31.82 -8.44 -12.92
C GLN A 220 -31.48 -8.92 -11.50
N GLN A 221 -32.49 -9.11 -10.64
CA GLN A 221 -32.29 -9.69 -9.31
C GLN A 221 -31.75 -11.14 -9.39
N SER A 222 -32.24 -11.92 -10.34
CA SER A 222 -31.71 -13.27 -10.60
C SER A 222 -30.28 -13.24 -11.12
N LEU A 223 -29.95 -12.32 -12.03
CA LEU A 223 -28.59 -12.13 -12.55
C LEU A 223 -27.61 -11.71 -11.45
N LEU A 224 -28.03 -10.80 -10.56
CA LEU A 224 -27.25 -10.39 -9.39
C LEU A 224 -26.95 -11.59 -8.49
N SER A 225 -27.95 -12.42 -8.21
CA SER A 225 -27.82 -13.59 -7.34
C SER A 225 -26.83 -14.62 -7.94
N ALA A 226 -26.93 -14.85 -9.25
CA ALA A 226 -26.00 -15.71 -9.98
C ALA A 226 -24.57 -15.15 -10.01
N ALA A 227 -24.40 -13.84 -10.13
CA ALA A 227 -23.10 -13.17 -10.09
C ALA A 227 -22.46 -13.30 -8.69
N ILE A 228 -23.23 -13.12 -7.62
CA ILE A 228 -22.73 -13.30 -6.25
C ILE A 228 -22.31 -14.76 -6.00
N GLN A 229 -23.06 -15.75 -6.49
CA GLN A 229 -22.66 -17.17 -6.40
C GLN A 229 -21.34 -17.45 -7.12
N LYS A 230 -21.14 -16.88 -8.32
CA LYS A 230 -19.86 -16.99 -9.04
C LYS A 230 -18.70 -16.33 -8.31
N ALA A 231 -18.95 -15.20 -7.65
CA ALA A 231 -17.94 -14.52 -6.84
C ALA A 231 -17.54 -15.37 -5.62
N LEU A 232 -18.51 -15.98 -4.93
CA LEU A 232 -18.26 -16.87 -3.78
C LEU A 232 -17.49 -18.15 -4.18
N ASP A 233 -17.81 -18.74 -5.33
CA ASP A 233 -17.10 -19.92 -5.86
C ASP A 233 -15.65 -19.58 -6.25
N ALA A 234 -15.46 -18.42 -6.88
CA ALA A 234 -14.13 -17.91 -7.20
C ALA A 234 -13.31 -17.61 -5.92
N GLU A 235 -13.89 -16.92 -4.93
CA GLU A 235 -13.25 -16.63 -3.65
C GLU A 235 -12.85 -17.91 -2.90
N SER A 236 -13.71 -18.94 -2.91
CA SER A 236 -13.41 -20.24 -2.30
C SER A 236 -12.21 -20.93 -2.97
N ARG A 237 -12.02 -20.76 -4.28
CA ARG A 237 -10.85 -21.28 -5.01
C ARG A 237 -9.58 -20.47 -4.77
N LEU A 238 -9.71 -19.17 -4.50
CA LEU A 238 -8.58 -18.33 -4.08
C LEU A 238 -8.17 -18.62 -2.62
N GLY A 239 -9.10 -19.01 -1.76
CA GLY A 239 -8.85 -19.35 -0.36
C GLY A 239 -8.35 -20.78 -0.11
N ALA A 240 -8.54 -21.70 -1.05
CA ALA A 240 -8.03 -23.06 -0.95
C ALA A 240 -6.52 -23.10 -1.23
N THR A 241 -5.70 -23.22 -0.20
CA THR A 241 -4.28 -23.56 -0.35
C THR A 241 -4.18 -24.88 -1.12
N PRO A 242 -3.44 -24.97 -2.24
CA PRO A 242 -3.24 -26.25 -2.91
C PRO A 242 -2.54 -27.19 -1.94
N ALA A 243 -3.19 -28.31 -1.59
CA ALA A 243 -2.52 -29.40 -0.91
C ALA A 243 -1.35 -29.85 -1.82
N PRO A 244 -0.15 -30.10 -1.27
CA PRO A 244 0.96 -30.60 -2.08
C PRO A 244 0.55 -31.96 -2.66
N SER A 245 0.43 -32.03 -3.99
CA SER A 245 0.27 -33.29 -4.71
C SER A 245 1.42 -34.21 -4.31
N ALA A 246 1.03 -35.36 -3.76
CA ALA A 246 1.90 -36.42 -3.30
C ALA A 246 3.03 -36.69 -4.29
N THR A 247 4.26 -36.59 -3.80
CA THR A 247 5.46 -37.13 -4.46
C THR A 247 5.21 -38.61 -4.73
N ALA A 248 5.04 -38.98 -5.99
CA ALA A 248 5.00 -40.37 -6.40
C ALA A 248 6.35 -41.01 -6.05
N SER A 249 6.32 -41.90 -5.06
CA SER A 249 7.44 -42.71 -4.60
C SER A 249 7.99 -43.58 -5.76
N PRO A 250 9.31 -43.65 -5.99
CA PRO A 250 9.87 -44.50 -7.04
C PRO A 250 10.05 -45.92 -6.50
N SER A 251 9.22 -46.86 -6.94
CA SER A 251 9.54 -48.29 -6.86
C SER A 251 8.67 -49.12 -7.80
N ALA A 252 9.25 -49.55 -8.91
CA ALA A 252 9.24 -50.93 -9.40
C ALA A 252 9.98 -51.03 -10.75
N SER A 253 11.17 -51.64 -10.74
CA SER A 253 11.64 -52.52 -11.82
C SER A 253 11.09 -53.93 -11.49
N PRO A 254 10.82 -54.91 -12.40
CA PRO A 254 11.67 -55.28 -13.54
C PRO A 254 11.00 -55.90 -14.81
N SER A 255 11.86 -56.20 -15.81
CA SER A 255 11.90 -57.35 -16.76
C SER A 255 10.96 -57.55 -17.96
N ALA A 256 11.64 -57.58 -19.13
CA ALA A 256 11.60 -58.55 -20.26
C ALA A 256 10.40 -58.63 -21.23
N SER A 257 10.65 -58.42 -22.54
CA SER A 257 10.91 -59.49 -23.55
C SER A 257 11.05 -58.92 -24.99
N PRO A 258 11.78 -59.57 -25.94
CA PRO A 258 12.14 -59.04 -27.27
C PRO A 258 11.34 -59.68 -28.43
N SER A 259 11.31 -59.03 -29.62
CA SER A 259 11.19 -59.61 -31.00
C SER A 259 10.74 -58.54 -32.03
N PRO A 260 10.81 -58.78 -33.35
CA PRO A 260 11.96 -59.23 -34.15
C PRO A 260 12.15 -58.39 -35.45
N SER A 261 13.21 -58.73 -36.19
CA SER A 261 13.66 -58.22 -37.50
C SER A 261 12.62 -58.34 -38.65
N PRO A 262 12.77 -57.55 -39.74
CA PRO A 262 12.90 -58.20 -41.05
C PRO A 262 13.95 -57.55 -42.01
N SER A 263 14.89 -58.39 -42.47
CA SER A 263 15.28 -58.76 -43.86
C SER A 263 15.37 -57.73 -45.05
N PRO A 264 16.13 -58.07 -46.13
CA PRO A 264 17.14 -57.18 -46.73
C PRO A 264 17.03 -56.92 -48.25
N SER A 265 18.09 -56.27 -48.79
CA SER A 265 18.56 -56.15 -50.21
C SER A 265 18.28 -54.78 -50.84
N LYS A 266 19.21 -54.13 -51.54
CA LYS A 266 20.41 -54.59 -52.26
C LYS A 266 21.49 -53.50 -52.25
#